data_AF-A0AAX4J145-F1
#
_entry.id   AF-A0AAX4J145-F1
#
_cell.length_a   1.000
_cell.length_b   1.000
_cell.length_c   1.000
_cell.angle_alpha   90.00
_cell.angle_beta   90.00
_cell.angle_gamma   90.00
#
_symmetry.space_group_name_H-M   'P 1'
#
loop_
_entity.id
_entity.type
_entity.pdbx_description
1 polymer ?
#
loop_
_entity_poly.entity_id
_entity_poly.type
_entity_poly.pdbx_seq_one_letter_code
_entity_poly.pdbx_strand_id
1 'polypeptide(L)'
;MEMPSVAALAGARLLGDVEEANLEEILNALRAAVNPNASSSKTKHIKAYPIPGLDIIVARNFRATNLAPLAITGRRLPLIYTLISTLVSPPLNKTVLVLDTEHRFDATRLVCSPESIRHVYVHRPACDAIHGPRGDGGAGMGPDQVRQLVTAAEDWMLYGDHESNGREWWGTIVIGALGAGDVTAAWKGWLRIDRDNIPGFSLGCSAKEAMTDRQRRQEAVDAAPWAASSQWGSFTFPDSLQLQLRPPARLDARNQLAGCASSEGAEAGKKRQEEDARGRGGEAGGDGDGEECVHNRHG
;
A
#
# COMPACT_ATOMS: atom_id res chain seq x y z
N MET A 1 -17.56 -57.09 0.48
CA MET A 1 -18.12 -55.89 -0.16
C MET A 1 -17.72 -54.72 0.71
N GLU A 2 -16.57 -54.11 0.45
CA GLU A 2 -16.06 -52.99 1.24
C GLU A 2 -16.90 -51.75 0.97
N MET A 3 -17.43 -51.12 2.02
CA MET A 3 -18.16 -49.86 1.87
C MET A 3 -17.15 -48.73 1.67
N PRO A 4 -17.33 -47.86 0.65
CA PRO A 4 -16.46 -46.71 0.48
C PRO A 4 -16.55 -45.80 1.70
N SER A 5 -15.38 -45.33 2.16
CA SER A 5 -15.25 -44.35 3.24
C SER A 5 -16.17 -43.16 3.00
N VAL A 6 -16.72 -42.58 4.07
CA VAL A 6 -17.56 -41.36 4.02
C VAL A 6 -16.84 -40.23 3.25
N ALA A 7 -15.51 -40.18 3.31
CA ALA A 7 -14.70 -39.23 2.55
C ALA A 7 -14.71 -39.51 1.03
N ALA A 8 -14.69 -40.78 0.62
CA ALA A 8 -14.79 -41.18 -0.78
C ALA A 8 -16.20 -40.91 -1.33
N LEU A 9 -17.23 -41.10 -0.50
CA LEU A 9 -18.63 -40.81 -0.83
C LEU A 9 -18.90 -39.30 -0.95
N ALA A 10 -18.25 -38.48 -0.12
CA ALA A 10 -18.27 -37.02 -0.23
C ALA A 10 -17.49 -36.53 -1.47
N GLY A 11 -16.33 -37.13 -1.78
CA GLY A 11 -15.54 -36.81 -2.97
C GLY A 11 -16.25 -37.11 -4.29
N ALA A 12 -17.03 -38.20 -4.34
CA ALA A 12 -17.81 -38.56 -5.53
C ALA A 12 -18.99 -37.60 -5.79
N ARG A 13 -19.59 -37.02 -4.73
CA ARG A 13 -20.65 -36.00 -4.86
C ARG A 13 -20.07 -34.67 -5.33
N LEU A 14 -18.91 -34.27 -4.81
CA LEU A 14 -18.22 -33.02 -5.18
C LEU A 14 -17.78 -32.97 -6.65
N LEU A 15 -17.50 -34.13 -7.28
CA LEU A 15 -17.09 -34.20 -8.69
C LEU A 15 -18.27 -34.31 -9.67
N GLY A 16 -19.48 -34.64 -9.18
CA GLY A 16 -20.69 -34.69 -10.00
C GLY A 16 -21.33 -33.32 -10.28
N ASP A 17 -21.09 -32.34 -9.40
CA ASP A 17 -21.71 -31.01 -9.45
C ASP A 17 -20.84 -29.95 -10.16
N VAL A 18 -19.76 -30.36 -10.82
CA VAL A 18 -18.71 -29.45 -11.35
C VAL A 18 -19.09 -28.77 -12.67
N GLU A 19 -20.24 -29.06 -13.27
CA GLU A 19 -20.55 -28.53 -14.61
C GLU A 19 -21.05 -27.07 -14.63
N GLU A 20 -21.40 -26.44 -13.49
CA GLU A 20 -21.75 -25.00 -13.44
C GLU A 20 -21.35 -24.27 -12.14
N ALA A 21 -20.36 -24.76 -11.38
CA ALA A 21 -19.95 -24.10 -10.14
C ALA A 21 -18.82 -23.06 -10.36
N ASN A 22 -19.01 -21.84 -9.85
CA ASN A 22 -17.97 -20.80 -9.84
C ASN A 22 -16.79 -21.28 -8.95
N LEU A 23 -15.55 -21.03 -9.39
CA LEU A 23 -14.33 -21.41 -8.66
C LEU A 23 -14.35 -20.97 -7.19
N GLU A 24 -15.00 -19.84 -6.89
CA GLU A 24 -15.17 -19.34 -5.52
C GLU A 24 -16.09 -20.22 -4.67
N GLU A 25 -17.15 -20.78 -5.24
CA GLU A 25 -18.05 -21.70 -4.55
C GLU A 25 -17.35 -23.02 -4.21
N ILE A 26 -16.53 -23.53 -5.15
CA ILE A 26 -15.73 -24.73 -4.93
C ILE A 26 -14.70 -24.49 -3.81
N LEU A 27 -14.02 -23.34 -3.82
CA LEU A 27 -13.05 -22.99 -2.77
C LEU A 27 -13.72 -22.76 -1.41
N ASN A 28 -14.93 -22.20 -1.39
CA ASN A 28 -15.71 -22.02 -0.17
C ASN A 28 -16.18 -23.36 0.40
N ALA A 29 -16.69 -24.26 -0.44
CA ALA A 29 -17.10 -25.60 -0.04
C ALA A 29 -15.91 -26.41 0.52
N LEU A 30 -14.74 -26.35 -0.14
CA LEU A 30 -13.54 -27.02 0.33
C LEU A 30 -13.07 -26.46 1.69
N ARG A 31 -13.09 -25.14 1.86
CA ARG A 31 -12.67 -24.48 3.10
C ARG A 31 -13.61 -24.78 4.26
N ALA A 32 -14.92 -24.85 4.00
CA ALA A 32 -15.94 -25.25 4.97
C ALA A 32 -15.79 -26.74 5.37
N ALA A 33 -15.46 -27.62 4.43
CA ALA A 33 -15.26 -29.04 4.70
C ALA A 33 -13.98 -29.32 5.51
N VAL A 34 -12.90 -28.57 5.27
CA VAL A 34 -11.62 -28.73 5.98
C VAL A 34 -11.64 -28.10 7.37
N ASN A 35 -12.48 -27.08 7.61
CA ASN A 35 -12.52 -26.38 8.90
C ASN A 35 -13.95 -25.97 9.30
N PRO A 36 -14.76 -26.86 9.89
CA PRO A 36 -16.17 -26.60 10.19
C PRO A 36 -16.41 -25.52 11.27
N ASN A 37 -15.38 -25.13 12.02
CA ASN A 37 -15.42 -24.05 13.02
C ASN A 37 -14.93 -22.70 12.48
N ALA A 38 -14.55 -22.61 11.20
CA ALA A 38 -14.27 -21.33 10.56
C ALA A 38 -15.59 -20.62 10.27
N SER A 39 -16.17 -19.99 11.30
CA SER A 39 -17.33 -19.09 11.19
C SER A 39 -17.15 -18.18 9.99
N SER A 40 -17.95 -18.38 8.93
CA SER A 40 -18.23 -17.49 7.79
C SER A 40 -17.27 -16.30 7.66
N SER A 41 -15.97 -16.58 7.55
CA SER A 41 -15.01 -15.53 7.31
C SER A 41 -15.14 -15.33 5.82
N LYS A 42 -15.91 -14.31 5.39
CA LYS A 42 -15.86 -13.73 4.04
C LYS A 42 -14.43 -13.94 3.57
N THR A 43 -14.23 -14.78 2.56
CA THR A 43 -12.91 -15.16 2.10
C THR A 43 -12.13 -13.88 1.91
N LYS A 44 -11.16 -13.63 2.80
CA LYS A 44 -10.38 -12.41 2.75
C LYS A 44 -9.44 -12.55 1.57
N HIS A 45 -9.96 -12.30 0.37
CA HIS A 45 -9.15 -12.06 -0.80
C HIS A 45 -8.07 -11.07 -0.36
N ILE A 46 -6.82 -11.39 -0.67
CA ILE A 46 -5.69 -10.51 -0.36
C ILE A 46 -6.00 -9.20 -1.06
N LYS A 47 -6.40 -8.18 -0.28
CA LYS A 47 -6.64 -6.84 -0.82
C LYS A 47 -5.33 -6.32 -1.39
N ALA A 48 -5.40 -5.72 -2.57
CA ALA A 48 -4.27 -5.00 -3.13
C ALA A 48 -4.11 -3.68 -2.37
N TYR A 49 -2.92 -3.46 -1.84
CA TYR A 49 -2.50 -2.25 -1.18
C TYR A 49 -1.66 -1.43 -2.16
N PRO A 50 -2.12 -0.26 -2.62
CA PRO A 50 -1.44 0.54 -3.63
C PRO A 50 -0.23 1.31 -3.09
N ILE A 51 0.56 0.68 -2.23
CA ILE A 51 1.80 1.20 -1.69
C ILE A 51 2.92 0.25 -2.14
N PRO A 52 3.91 0.75 -2.91
CA PRO A 52 5.02 -0.08 -3.36
C PRO A 52 5.68 -0.84 -2.21
N GLY A 53 5.81 -2.15 -2.35
CA GLY A 53 6.42 -3.04 -1.34
C GLY A 53 5.46 -3.55 -0.26
N LEU A 54 4.32 -2.88 0.00
CA LEU A 54 3.38 -3.31 1.05
C LEU A 54 2.73 -4.65 0.71
N ASP A 55 2.23 -4.83 -0.52
CA ASP A 55 1.62 -6.07 -0.99
C ASP A 55 2.56 -7.28 -0.84
N ILE A 56 3.85 -7.08 -1.13
CA ILE A 56 4.86 -8.14 -1.05
C ILE A 56 4.99 -8.63 0.40
N ILE A 57 5.03 -7.72 1.37
CA ILE A 57 5.15 -8.07 2.78
C ILE A 57 3.85 -8.68 3.30
N VAL A 58 2.70 -8.11 2.94
CA VAL A 58 1.38 -8.66 3.32
C VAL A 58 1.21 -10.08 2.78
N ALA A 59 1.58 -10.33 1.52
CA ALA A 59 1.53 -11.67 0.93
C ALA A 59 2.47 -12.65 1.63
N ARG A 60 3.67 -12.22 2.04
CA ARG A 60 4.59 -13.06 2.84
C ARG A 60 4.02 -13.38 4.22
N ASN A 61 3.46 -12.40 4.92
CA ASN A 61 2.79 -12.62 6.20
C ASN A 61 1.63 -13.61 6.04
N PHE A 62 0.77 -13.40 5.03
CA PHE A 62 -0.37 -14.27 4.77
C PHE A 62 0.07 -15.72 4.51
N ARG A 63 1.10 -15.93 3.68
CA ARG A 63 1.66 -17.27 3.44
C ARG A 63 2.20 -17.93 4.70
N ALA A 64 2.77 -17.15 5.63
CA ALA A 64 3.38 -17.69 6.84
C ALA A 64 2.37 -17.97 7.96
N THR A 65 1.29 -17.17 8.05
CA THR A 65 0.40 -17.19 9.21
C THR A 65 -1.04 -17.61 8.88
N ASN A 66 -1.40 -17.61 7.59
CA ASN A 66 -2.79 -17.68 7.10
C ASN A 66 -3.71 -16.60 7.70
N LEU A 67 -3.14 -15.48 8.19
CA LEU A 67 -3.87 -14.32 8.71
C LEU A 67 -3.71 -13.15 7.72
N ALA A 68 -4.80 -12.60 7.22
CA ALA A 68 -4.79 -11.26 6.60
C ALA A 68 -5.94 -10.46 7.20
N PRO A 69 -5.64 -9.55 8.13
CA PRO A 69 -5.69 -8.14 7.78
C PRO A 69 -4.34 -7.45 8.07
N LEU A 70 -4.10 -6.32 7.39
CA LEU A 70 -2.91 -5.51 7.62
C LEU A 70 -2.98 -4.91 9.02
N ALA A 71 -2.13 -5.37 9.94
CA ALA A 71 -2.10 -4.90 11.32
C ALA A 71 -0.86 -4.06 11.59
N ILE A 72 -1.07 -2.76 11.80
CA ILE A 72 -0.03 -1.74 11.89
C ILE A 72 0.16 -1.32 13.36
N THR A 73 1.41 -1.21 13.79
CA THR A 73 1.80 -0.70 15.12
C THR A 73 2.87 0.40 15.01
N GLY A 74 3.22 1.02 16.13
CA GLY A 74 4.15 2.15 16.20
C GLY A 74 3.49 3.48 15.76
N ARG A 75 4.22 4.28 14.99
CA ARG A 75 3.73 5.54 14.41
C ARG A 75 2.87 5.27 13.17
N ARG A 76 1.67 4.74 13.40
CA ARG A 76 0.75 4.21 12.36
C ARG A 76 0.19 5.23 11.36
N LEU A 77 -0.13 6.45 11.80
CA LEU A 77 -0.91 7.42 11.02
C LEU A 77 -0.28 7.82 9.67
N PRO A 78 1.04 8.05 9.55
CA PRO A 78 1.68 8.31 8.25
C PRO A 78 1.37 7.27 7.18
N LEU A 79 1.43 5.97 7.50
CA LEU A 79 1.11 4.92 6.53
C LEU A 79 -0.38 4.94 6.18
N ILE A 80 -1.25 5.21 7.16
CA ILE A 80 -2.70 5.34 6.94
C ILE A 80 -3.02 6.53 6.03
N TYR A 81 -2.41 7.69 6.24
CA TYR A 81 -2.60 8.86 5.39
C TYR A 81 -2.14 8.60 3.95
N THR A 82 -0.97 7.98 3.77
CA THR A 82 -0.48 7.60 2.44
C THR A 82 -1.42 6.60 1.77
N LEU A 83 -1.85 5.55 2.48
CA LEU A 83 -2.78 4.54 1.95
C LEU A 83 -4.11 5.16 1.49
N ILE A 84 -4.75 5.94 2.35
CA ILE A 84 -6.04 6.57 2.03
C ILE A 84 -5.86 7.54 0.87
N SER A 85 -4.84 8.40 0.91
CA SER A 85 -4.57 9.40 -0.14
C SER A 85 -4.41 8.74 -1.51
N THR A 86 -3.69 7.61 -1.59
CA THR A 86 -3.53 6.86 -2.84
C THR A 86 -4.82 6.19 -3.29
N LEU A 87 -5.58 5.58 -2.37
CA LEU A 87 -6.83 4.87 -2.68
C LEU A 87 -7.91 5.80 -3.26
N VAL A 88 -8.10 6.98 -2.66
CA VAL A 88 -9.20 7.88 -3.03
C VAL A 88 -8.89 8.75 -4.25
N SER A 89 -7.60 8.91 -4.56
CA SER A 89 -7.15 9.70 -5.71
C SER A 89 -7.18 8.89 -7.02
N PRO A 90 -7.19 9.56 -8.17
CA PRO A 90 -6.95 8.90 -9.45
C PRO A 90 -5.59 8.17 -9.47
N PRO A 91 -5.49 7.01 -10.15
CA PRO A 91 -6.53 6.38 -10.97
C PRO A 91 -7.49 5.47 -10.19
N LEU A 92 -7.27 5.26 -8.90
CA LEU A 92 -7.99 4.23 -8.13
C LEU A 92 -9.41 4.65 -7.78
N ASN A 93 -9.63 5.93 -7.45
CA ASN A 93 -10.95 6.52 -7.19
C ASN A 93 -11.83 5.66 -6.26
N LYS A 94 -11.23 5.09 -5.22
CA LYS A 94 -11.94 4.25 -4.26
C LYS A 94 -12.63 5.10 -3.20
N THR A 95 -13.50 4.43 -2.44
CA THR A 95 -14.11 4.96 -1.22
C THR A 95 -13.56 4.20 -0.02
N VAL A 96 -13.29 4.89 1.08
CA VAL A 96 -12.70 4.30 2.29
C VAL A 96 -13.46 4.78 3.52
N LEU A 97 -13.68 3.87 4.46
CA LEU A 97 -14.20 4.20 5.78
C LEU A 97 -13.10 4.07 6.84
N VAL A 98 -13.02 5.07 7.72
CA VAL A 98 -12.12 5.13 8.86
C VAL A 98 -12.94 5.08 10.14
N LEU A 99 -12.77 4.03 10.93
CA LEU A 99 -13.32 3.94 12.28
C LEU A 99 -12.24 4.39 13.28
N ASP A 100 -12.33 5.63 13.75
CA ASP A 100 -11.33 6.25 14.61
C ASP A 100 -11.81 6.31 16.07
N THR A 101 -11.36 5.35 16.87
CA THR A 101 -11.68 5.24 18.30
C THR A 101 -10.77 6.10 19.19
N GLU A 102 -9.69 6.63 18.64
CA GLU A 102 -8.72 7.46 19.39
C GLU A 102 -8.93 8.95 19.15
N HIS A 103 -9.77 9.33 18.19
CA HIS A 103 -9.97 10.72 17.76
C HIS A 103 -8.67 11.40 17.31
N ARG A 104 -7.76 10.63 16.71
CA ARG A 104 -6.44 11.11 16.26
C ARG A 104 -6.30 11.20 14.75
N PHE A 105 -7.25 10.67 14.00
CA PHE A 105 -7.25 10.80 12.56
C PHE A 105 -7.66 12.21 12.15
N ASP A 106 -6.83 12.83 11.32
CA ASP A 106 -7.00 14.18 10.82
C ASP A 106 -7.05 14.15 9.29
N ALA A 107 -8.27 14.33 8.74
CA ALA A 107 -8.50 14.28 7.31
C ALA A 107 -7.76 15.39 6.54
N THR A 108 -7.36 16.48 7.20
CA THR A 108 -6.61 17.58 6.55
C THR A 108 -5.20 17.17 6.12
N ARG A 109 -4.68 16.06 6.67
CA ARG A 109 -3.38 15.49 6.31
C ARG A 109 -3.43 14.61 5.07
N LEU A 110 -4.62 14.35 4.53
CA LEU A 110 -4.77 13.60 3.28
C LEU A 110 -4.33 14.44 2.09
N VAL A 111 -3.60 13.80 1.19
CA VAL A 111 -3.11 14.41 -0.05
C VAL A 111 -3.96 13.91 -1.20
N CYS A 112 -5.09 14.60 -1.41
CA CYS A 112 -6.02 14.29 -2.48
C CYS A 112 -6.81 15.54 -2.89
N SER A 113 -7.55 15.47 -4.00
CA SER A 113 -8.38 16.60 -4.42
C SER A 113 -9.57 16.81 -3.47
N PRO A 114 -10.16 18.02 -3.40
CA PRO A 114 -11.38 18.29 -2.63
C PRO A 114 -12.58 17.42 -3.04
N GLU A 115 -12.59 16.91 -4.28
CA GLU A 115 -13.61 15.94 -4.70
C GLU A 115 -13.31 14.54 -4.15
N SER A 116 -12.03 14.15 -4.09
CA SER A 116 -11.63 12.83 -3.59
C SER A 116 -11.86 12.68 -2.08
N ILE A 117 -11.67 13.75 -1.30
CA ILE A 117 -11.83 13.71 0.16
C ILE A 117 -13.27 13.43 0.60
N ARG A 118 -14.27 13.76 -0.22
CA ARG A 118 -15.69 13.45 0.04
C ARG A 118 -15.98 11.95 0.14
N HIS A 119 -15.07 11.13 -0.38
CA HIS A 119 -15.16 9.68 -0.40
C HIS A 119 -14.35 9.02 0.75
N VAL A 120 -13.97 9.82 1.74
CA VAL A 120 -13.40 9.35 3.02
C VAL A 120 -14.42 9.59 4.12
N TYR A 121 -15.00 8.50 4.63
CA TYR A 121 -15.94 8.57 5.74
C TYR A 121 -15.22 8.30 7.05
N VAL A 122 -15.40 9.16 8.05
CA VAL A 122 -14.75 9.02 9.35
C VAL A 122 -15.82 8.84 10.43
N HIS A 123 -15.93 7.62 10.94
CA HIS A 123 -16.79 7.30 12.07
C HIS A 123 -15.98 7.39 13.36
N ARG A 124 -16.43 8.24 14.28
CA ARG A 124 -15.84 8.37 15.61
C ARG A 124 -16.89 8.00 16.65
N PRO A 125 -16.90 6.74 17.13
CA PRO A 125 -17.85 6.35 18.16
C PRO A 125 -17.62 7.18 19.42
N ALA A 126 -18.69 7.52 20.13
CA ALA A 126 -18.56 8.12 21.44
C ALA A 126 -17.85 7.11 22.36
N CYS A 127 -16.72 7.51 22.96
CA CYS A 127 -16.11 6.72 24.01
C CYS A 127 -17.05 6.76 25.22
N ASP A 128 -17.74 5.65 25.52
CA ASP A 128 -18.49 5.47 26.76
C ASP A 128 -17.50 5.41 27.93
N ALA A 129 -16.99 6.56 28.34
CA ALA A 129 -16.11 6.71 29.50
C ALA A 129 -16.89 6.61 30.84
N ILE A 130 -18.09 6.03 30.83
CA ILE A 130 -18.96 5.94 32.02
C ILE A 130 -19.04 4.48 32.52
N HIS A 131 -18.09 4.18 33.41
CA HIS A 131 -18.17 3.26 34.58
C HIS A 131 -18.39 1.75 34.39
N GLY A 132 -17.32 0.99 34.67
CA GLY A 132 -17.39 -0.26 35.44
C GLY A 132 -16.40 -0.20 36.60
N PRO A 133 -16.81 -0.46 37.87
CA PRO A 133 -15.90 -0.45 39.00
C PRO A 133 -15.12 -1.77 39.01
N ARG A 134 -13.97 -1.80 38.33
CA ARG A 134 -12.86 -2.73 38.61
C ARG A 134 -11.67 -2.36 37.74
N GLY A 135 -10.59 -1.98 38.42
CA GLY A 135 -9.32 -1.69 37.79
C GLY A 135 -8.69 -2.96 37.23
N ASP A 136 -8.84 -3.14 35.92
CA ASP A 136 -7.91 -3.89 35.08
C ASP A 136 -7.70 -3.11 33.78
N GLY A 137 -6.80 -2.13 33.84
CA GLY A 137 -5.86 -1.77 32.76
C GLY A 137 -6.31 -1.58 31.30
N GLY A 138 -7.57 -1.31 30.97
CA GLY A 138 -7.96 -1.08 29.57
C GLY A 138 -9.22 -0.24 29.40
N ALA A 139 -9.06 1.10 29.39
CA ALA A 139 -10.08 2.02 28.88
C ALA A 139 -10.16 1.94 27.33
N GLY A 140 -10.43 0.74 26.81
CA GLY A 140 -10.45 0.45 25.39
C GLY A 140 -11.69 -0.34 25.01
N MET A 141 -12.19 -0.08 23.80
CA MET A 141 -13.36 -0.75 23.24
C MET A 141 -13.11 -2.26 23.12
N GLY A 142 -14.05 -3.08 23.62
CA GLY A 142 -13.93 -4.54 23.55
C GLY A 142 -14.00 -5.05 22.10
N PRO A 143 -13.35 -6.18 21.77
CA PRO A 143 -13.25 -6.67 20.38
C PRO A 143 -14.61 -7.01 19.75
N ASP A 144 -15.60 -7.46 20.54
CA ASP A 144 -16.97 -7.66 20.08
C ASP A 144 -17.67 -6.36 19.69
N GLN A 145 -17.45 -5.31 20.48
CA GLN A 145 -18.01 -3.99 20.23
C GLN A 145 -17.41 -3.36 18.97
N VAL A 146 -16.10 -3.54 18.76
CA VAL A 146 -15.41 -3.13 17.52
C VAL A 146 -15.96 -3.88 16.31
N ARG A 147 -16.19 -5.19 16.43
CA ARG A 147 -16.83 -5.98 15.35
C ARG A 147 -18.21 -5.46 15.00
N GLN A 148 -19.05 -5.18 15.99
CA GLN A 148 -20.39 -4.62 15.77
C GLN A 148 -20.32 -3.26 15.08
N LEU A 149 -19.42 -2.37 15.52
CA LEU A 149 -19.22 -1.08 14.86
C LEU A 149 -18.74 -1.21 13.42
N VAL A 150 -17.79 -2.12 13.16
CA VAL A 150 -17.34 -2.39 11.80
C VAL A 150 -18.51 -2.89 10.98
N THR A 151 -19.25 -3.90 11.43
CA THR A 151 -20.44 -4.41 10.71
C THR A 151 -21.46 -3.31 10.41
N ALA A 152 -21.81 -2.48 11.40
CA ALA A 152 -22.73 -1.37 11.19
C ALA A 152 -22.19 -0.33 10.18
N ALA A 153 -20.88 -0.08 10.20
CA ALA A 153 -20.23 0.80 9.22
C ALA A 153 -20.19 0.17 7.82
N GLU A 154 -19.95 -1.14 7.70
CA GLU A 154 -20.03 -1.88 6.43
C GLU A 154 -21.46 -1.82 5.85
N ASP A 155 -22.47 -2.07 6.68
CA ASP A 155 -23.88 -2.00 6.27
C ASP A 155 -24.25 -0.58 5.80
N TRP A 156 -23.77 0.45 6.49
CA TRP A 156 -23.98 1.84 6.06
C TRP A 156 -23.25 2.17 4.75
N MET A 157 -22.05 1.64 4.52
CA MET A 157 -21.34 1.81 3.25
C MET A 157 -22.00 1.07 2.07
N LEU A 158 -22.83 0.07 2.34
CA LEU A 158 -23.51 -0.71 1.29
C LEU A 158 -24.93 -0.23 1.03
N TYR A 159 -25.63 0.23 2.07
CA TYR A 159 -27.07 0.52 2.02
C TYR A 159 -27.44 1.91 2.53
N GLY A 160 -26.49 2.65 3.10
CA GLY A 160 -26.70 4.00 3.60
C GLY A 160 -26.77 5.05 2.50
N ASP A 161 -27.21 6.26 2.88
CA ASP A 161 -27.22 7.41 1.99
C ASP A 161 -25.87 8.14 2.04
N HIS A 162 -25.12 8.07 0.95
CA HIS A 162 -23.81 8.71 0.83
C HIS A 162 -23.44 8.99 -0.63
N GLU A 163 -22.59 10.00 -0.87
CA GLU A 163 -22.26 10.50 -2.23
C GLU A 163 -21.33 9.57 -3.03
N SER A 164 -21.06 8.35 -2.53
CA SER A 164 -20.03 7.45 -3.07
C SER A 164 -20.54 6.27 -3.90
N ASN A 165 -21.82 6.30 -4.30
CA ASN A 165 -22.48 5.21 -5.03
C ASN A 165 -21.83 4.85 -6.38
N GLY A 166 -21.04 5.76 -6.97
CA GLY A 166 -20.31 5.53 -8.23
C GLY A 166 -18.87 5.03 -8.06
N ARG A 167 -18.41 4.78 -6.83
CA ARG A 167 -17.03 4.35 -6.54
C ARG A 167 -17.04 3.01 -5.82
N GLU A 168 -16.08 2.16 -6.16
CA GLU A 168 -15.87 0.92 -5.42
C GLU A 168 -15.41 1.23 -3.99
N TRP A 169 -16.13 0.68 -3.01
CA TRP A 169 -15.72 0.71 -1.62
C TRP A 169 -14.56 -0.27 -1.39
N TRP A 170 -13.40 0.27 -1.01
CA TRP A 170 -12.20 -0.53 -0.80
C TRP A 170 -12.20 -1.26 0.54
N GLY A 171 -12.75 -0.68 1.61
CA GLY A 171 -12.77 -1.31 2.92
C GLY A 171 -12.80 -0.37 4.13
N THR A 172 -12.63 -0.97 5.31
CA THR A 172 -12.67 -0.31 6.61
C THR A 172 -11.30 -0.32 7.28
N ILE A 173 -10.81 0.87 7.64
CA ILE A 173 -9.58 1.09 8.41
C ILE A 173 -9.96 1.40 9.86
N VAL A 174 -9.53 0.57 10.81
CA VAL A 174 -9.80 0.77 12.24
C VAL A 174 -8.57 1.35 12.93
N ILE A 175 -8.74 2.47 13.62
CA ILE A 175 -7.67 3.14 14.39
C ILE A 175 -8.00 3.04 15.88
N GLY A 176 -7.03 2.54 16.65
CA GLY A 176 -7.08 2.48 18.11
C GLY A 176 -7.67 1.22 18.71
N ALA A 177 -8.26 0.36 17.89
CA ALA A 177 -8.90 -0.87 18.36
C ALA A 177 -8.45 -2.10 17.55
N LEU A 178 -8.67 -3.27 18.15
CA LEU A 178 -8.33 -4.57 17.57
C LEU A 178 -9.60 -5.35 17.27
N GLY A 179 -9.52 -6.29 16.32
CA GLY A 179 -10.50 -7.37 16.21
C GLY A 179 -11.46 -7.30 15.03
N ALA A 180 -11.40 -6.25 14.19
CA ALA A 180 -12.16 -6.16 12.95
C ALA A 180 -11.57 -5.15 11.96
N GLY A 181 -12.00 -5.19 10.71
CA GLY A 181 -11.56 -4.31 9.63
C GLY A 181 -10.51 -4.94 8.69
N ASP A 182 -10.26 -4.24 7.59
CA ASP A 182 -9.29 -4.62 6.57
C ASP A 182 -7.87 -4.20 6.94
N VAL A 183 -7.78 -3.04 7.59
CA VAL A 183 -6.57 -2.51 8.19
C VAL A 183 -6.86 -2.20 9.65
N THR A 184 -6.03 -2.70 10.55
CA THR A 184 -6.09 -2.37 11.97
C THR A 184 -4.84 -1.62 12.37
N ALA A 185 -4.99 -0.44 12.94
CA ALA A 185 -3.90 0.42 13.33
C ALA A 185 -4.00 0.69 14.83
N ALA A 186 -3.29 -0.11 15.64
CA ALA A 186 -3.46 -0.16 17.09
C ALA A 186 -2.11 -0.35 17.80
N TRP A 187 -2.15 -0.52 19.13
CA TRP A 187 -0.94 -0.81 19.91
C TRP A 187 -0.34 -2.19 19.55
N LYS A 188 -1.17 -3.15 19.14
CA LYS A 188 -0.75 -4.48 18.66
C LYS A 188 -0.89 -4.57 17.14
N GLY A 189 0.17 -4.98 16.48
CA GLY A 189 0.25 -5.15 15.03
C GLY A 189 1.53 -5.87 14.64
N TRP A 190 1.60 -6.37 13.41
CA TRP A 190 2.76 -7.13 12.91
C TRP A 190 3.66 -6.29 11.99
N LEU A 191 3.13 -5.20 11.42
CA LEU A 191 3.91 -4.22 10.66
C LEU A 191 4.17 -2.99 11.53
N ARG A 192 5.43 -2.72 11.86
CA ARG A 192 5.83 -1.59 12.69
C ARG A 192 6.25 -0.41 11.82
N ILE A 193 5.71 0.77 12.14
CA ILE A 193 6.04 2.03 11.47
C ILE A 193 6.84 2.91 12.41
N ASP A 194 8.02 3.32 11.97
CA ASP A 194 8.89 4.28 12.65
C ASP A 194 9.51 5.24 11.63
N ARG A 195 10.21 6.28 12.08
CA ARG A 195 11.06 7.08 11.18
C ARG A 195 12.28 6.25 10.80
N ASP A 196 12.68 6.34 9.54
CA ASP A 196 13.91 5.72 9.05
C ASP A 196 15.13 6.35 9.71
N ASN A 197 16.19 5.55 9.92
CA ASN A 197 17.38 5.81 10.72
C ASN A 197 17.69 7.30 11.02
N ILE A 198 17.25 7.79 12.19
CA ILE A 198 17.63 9.10 12.73
C ILE A 198 18.75 8.89 13.74
N PRO A 199 19.96 9.43 13.52
CA PRO A 199 21.06 9.32 14.47
C PRO A 199 20.64 9.81 15.86
N GLY A 200 20.89 8.97 16.87
CA GLY A 200 20.63 9.32 18.27
C GLY A 200 21.52 10.45 18.78
N PHE A 201 21.40 10.77 20.06
CA PHE A 201 22.39 11.62 20.74
C PHE A 201 23.73 10.90 20.78
N SER A 202 24.82 11.64 20.55
CA SER A 202 26.17 11.10 20.74
C SER A 202 26.33 10.66 22.19
N LEU A 203 27.03 9.54 22.40
CA LEU A 203 27.39 9.07 23.73
C LEU A 203 28.14 10.20 24.47
N GLY A 204 27.64 10.60 25.64
CA GLY A 204 28.19 11.71 26.43
C GLY A 204 27.57 13.09 26.17
N CYS A 205 26.59 13.21 25.26
CA CYS A 205 25.87 14.46 25.04
C CYS A 205 25.09 14.86 26.29
N SER A 206 25.36 16.07 26.81
CA SER A 206 24.63 16.61 27.95
C SER A 206 23.20 17.03 27.56
N ALA A 207 22.28 17.08 28.54
CA ALA A 207 20.92 17.56 28.29
C ALA A 207 20.89 19.01 27.74
N LYS A 208 21.84 19.85 28.14
CA LYS A 208 21.97 21.23 27.64
C LYS A 208 22.36 21.24 26.16
N GLU A 209 23.36 20.43 25.77
CA GLU A 209 23.78 20.28 24.37
C GLU A 209 22.66 19.67 23.51
N ALA A 210 21.93 18.70 24.05
CA ALA A 210 20.77 18.11 23.38
C ALA A 210 19.68 19.15 23.09
N MET A 211 19.44 20.08 24.02
CA MET A 211 18.46 21.15 23.84
C MET A 211 18.92 22.21 22.84
N THR A 212 20.22 22.54 22.78
CA THR A 212 20.75 23.46 21.77
C THR A 212 20.68 22.89 20.35
N ASP A 213 20.77 21.56 20.21
CA ASP A 213 20.71 20.88 18.91
C ASP A 213 19.28 20.44 18.52
N ARG A 214 18.28 20.75 19.37
CA ARG A 214 16.88 20.32 19.19
C ARG A 214 16.31 20.69 17.83
N GLN A 215 16.54 21.93 17.37
CA GLN A 215 15.99 22.43 16.11
C GLN A 215 16.56 21.64 14.92
N ARG A 216 17.89 21.51 14.85
CA ARG A 216 18.58 20.72 13.82
C ARG A 216 18.08 19.27 13.81
N ARG A 217 17.88 18.67 14.98
CA ARG A 217 17.36 17.31 15.09
C ARG A 217 15.92 17.19 14.63
N GLN A 218 15.07 18.16 14.96
CA GLN A 218 13.70 18.18 14.49
C GLN A 218 13.66 18.25 12.96
N GLU A 219 14.49 19.10 12.35
CA GLU A 219 14.63 19.17 10.88
C GLU A 219 15.09 17.84 10.28
N ALA A 220 16.06 17.16 10.90
CA ALA A 220 16.49 15.83 10.46
C ALA A 220 15.38 14.77 10.58
N VAL A 221 14.58 14.82 11.66
CA VAL A 221 13.43 13.93 11.88
C VAL A 221 12.34 14.17 10.82
N ASP A 222 12.08 15.43 10.49
CA ASP A 222 11.04 15.82 9.55
C ASP A 222 11.45 15.55 8.09
N ALA A 223 12.75 15.59 7.80
CA ALA A 223 13.31 15.20 6.52
C ALA A 223 13.39 13.68 6.33
N ALA A 224 13.57 12.90 7.40
CA ALA A 224 13.72 11.45 7.33
C ALA A 224 12.44 10.76 6.80
N PRO A 225 12.55 9.80 5.87
CA PRO A 225 11.39 9.03 5.40
C PRO A 225 10.82 8.16 6.53
N TRP A 226 9.64 7.61 6.29
CA TRP A 226 9.05 6.60 7.15
C TRP A 226 9.54 5.22 6.76
N ALA A 227 9.77 4.36 7.74
CA ALA A 227 10.14 2.96 7.55
C ALA A 227 9.03 2.05 8.08
N ALA A 228 8.57 1.14 7.23
CA ALA A 228 7.70 0.03 7.60
C ALA A 228 8.54 -1.25 7.69
N SER A 229 8.48 -1.93 8.83
CA SER A 229 9.30 -3.11 9.11
C SER A 229 8.51 -4.23 9.77
N SER A 230 8.85 -5.46 9.43
CA SER A 230 8.32 -6.69 10.02
C SER A 230 9.34 -7.81 9.85
N GLN A 231 9.08 -8.98 10.45
CA GLN A 231 9.90 -10.16 10.21
C GLN A 231 9.88 -10.67 8.75
N TRP A 232 8.95 -10.20 7.92
CA TRP A 232 8.84 -10.62 6.51
C TRP A 232 9.44 -9.62 5.51
N GLY A 233 10.03 -8.53 6.01
CA GLY A 233 10.70 -7.51 5.21
C GLY A 233 10.39 -6.10 5.68
N SER A 234 10.95 -5.14 4.94
CA SER A 234 10.81 -3.72 5.19
C SER A 234 10.76 -2.92 3.89
N PHE A 235 10.18 -1.74 3.95
CA PHE A 235 10.25 -0.72 2.89
C PHE A 235 10.23 0.67 3.52
N THR A 236 10.69 1.67 2.77
CA THR A 236 10.59 3.08 3.16
C THR A 236 9.60 3.81 2.26
N PHE A 237 8.96 4.84 2.81
CA PHE A 237 8.00 5.67 2.09
C PHE A 237 8.11 7.13 2.56
N PRO A 238 7.90 8.10 1.66
CA PRO A 238 7.98 9.51 2.02
C PRO A 238 6.81 9.92 2.92
N ASP A 239 6.95 11.09 3.55
CA ASP A 239 5.81 11.73 4.21
C ASP A 239 4.73 12.09 3.18
N SER A 240 3.46 11.90 3.53
CA SER A 240 2.34 12.19 2.62
C SER A 240 2.39 13.64 2.15
N LEU A 241 2.72 14.58 3.04
CA LEU A 241 2.85 16.01 2.71
C LEU A 241 4.01 16.29 1.75
N GLN A 242 5.11 15.52 1.81
CA GLN A 242 6.22 15.66 0.86
C GLN A 242 5.85 15.22 -0.56
N LEU A 243 4.82 14.37 -0.73
CA LEU A 243 4.30 14.02 -2.05
C LEU A 243 3.63 15.21 -2.76
N GLN A 244 3.13 16.21 -2.04
CA GLN A 244 2.58 17.44 -2.65
C GLN A 244 3.65 18.39 -3.16
N LEU A 245 4.80 18.44 -2.48
CA LEU A 245 5.90 19.36 -2.80
C LEU A 245 6.80 18.86 -3.92
N ARG A 246 6.66 17.58 -4.31
CA ARG A 246 7.39 17.03 -5.45
C ARG A 246 6.67 17.49 -6.73
N PRO A 247 7.33 18.24 -7.63
CA PRO A 247 6.73 18.55 -8.92
C PRO A 247 6.39 17.24 -9.64
N PRO A 248 5.26 17.15 -10.36
CA PRO A 248 4.96 15.97 -11.15
C PRO A 248 6.15 15.75 -12.08
N ALA A 249 6.71 14.53 -12.05
CA ALA A 249 7.71 14.12 -13.03
C ALA A 249 7.13 14.46 -14.40
N ARG A 250 7.78 15.38 -15.13
CA ARG A 250 7.43 15.65 -16.53
C ARG A 250 7.53 14.31 -17.24
N LEU A 251 6.40 13.71 -17.55
CA LEU A 251 6.32 12.76 -18.64
C LEU A 251 6.76 13.55 -19.87
N ASP A 252 8.00 13.33 -20.30
CA ASP A 252 8.55 13.92 -21.51
C ASP A 252 7.71 13.42 -22.69
N ALA A 253 6.66 14.16 -23.00
CA ALA A 253 5.78 13.99 -24.16
C ALA A 253 6.49 14.35 -25.48
N ARG A 254 7.81 14.13 -25.57
CA ARG A 254 8.63 14.36 -26.76
C ARG A 254 8.95 13.11 -27.56
N ASN A 255 8.52 11.92 -27.12
CA ASN A 255 8.73 10.66 -27.86
C ASN A 255 7.46 9.97 -28.39
N GLN A 256 6.32 10.66 -28.49
CA GLN A 256 5.10 10.11 -29.11
C GLN A 256 4.60 10.85 -30.36
N LEU A 257 5.39 11.76 -30.93
CA LEU A 257 5.06 12.42 -32.22
C LEU A 257 6.03 12.09 -33.36
N ALA A 258 6.92 11.10 -33.18
CA ALA A 258 7.81 10.62 -34.24
C ALA A 258 7.43 9.21 -34.78
N GLY A 259 6.24 8.70 -34.45
CA GLY A 259 5.80 7.34 -34.83
C GLY A 259 4.58 7.26 -35.76
N CYS A 260 3.97 8.39 -36.13
CA CYS A 260 2.74 8.41 -36.95
C CYS A 260 2.88 9.33 -38.16
N ALA A 261 3.88 9.09 -39.00
CA ALA A 261 3.90 9.62 -40.37
C ALA A 261 4.98 8.88 -41.19
N SER A 262 4.80 7.59 -41.47
CA SER A 262 5.53 6.87 -42.53
C SER A 262 4.89 5.52 -42.81
N SER A 263 3.71 5.53 -43.43
CA SER A 263 3.23 4.38 -44.23
C SER A 263 2.05 4.81 -45.10
N GLU A 264 2.27 5.72 -46.04
CA GLU A 264 1.38 5.90 -47.20
C GLU A 264 2.06 6.87 -48.18
N GLY A 265 2.22 6.45 -49.44
CA GLY A 265 2.72 7.30 -50.51
C GLY A 265 4.09 6.95 -51.09
N ALA A 266 4.43 5.67 -51.20
CA ALA A 266 5.52 5.22 -52.05
C ALA A 266 5.02 4.99 -53.49
N GLU A 267 4.62 6.05 -54.20
CA GLU A 267 4.67 6.05 -55.68
C GLU A 267 4.46 7.46 -56.26
N ALA A 268 5.20 7.74 -57.33
CA ALA A 268 5.12 8.90 -58.24
C ALA A 268 5.97 10.16 -57.91
N GLY A 269 7.01 10.37 -58.75
CA GLY A 269 7.68 11.66 -58.95
C GLY A 269 9.19 11.61 -58.70
N LYS A 270 9.98 10.83 -59.45
CA LYS A 270 10.53 11.19 -60.78
C LYS A 270 11.05 12.64 -60.86
N LYS A 271 12.40 12.71 -60.87
CA LYS A 271 13.28 13.64 -61.62
C LYS A 271 13.63 15.00 -60.98
N ARG A 272 14.95 15.25 -61.05
CA ARG A 272 15.72 16.52 -60.99
C ARG A 272 16.16 16.97 -59.60
N GLN A 273 17.37 16.57 -59.21
CA GLN A 273 18.53 17.44 -59.28
C GLN A 273 19.79 16.62 -58.98
N GLU A 274 20.45 16.26 -60.06
CA GLU A 274 21.87 15.95 -60.13
C GLU A 274 22.62 17.29 -60.19
N GLU A 275 23.88 17.29 -59.77
CA GLU A 275 24.84 18.39 -59.80
C GLU A 275 24.62 19.52 -58.78
N ASP A 276 25.34 19.47 -57.66
CA ASP A 276 26.52 20.32 -57.57
C ASP A 276 27.52 19.89 -56.48
N ALA A 277 28.77 20.26 -56.69
CA ALA A 277 29.92 20.16 -55.77
C ALA A 277 30.62 18.80 -55.61
N ARG A 278 31.32 18.42 -56.68
CA ARG A 278 32.64 17.76 -56.62
C ARG A 278 33.64 18.56 -55.76
N GLY A 279 34.39 17.86 -54.92
CA GLY A 279 35.86 17.94 -54.99
C GLY A 279 36.61 18.44 -53.75
N ARG A 280 37.80 17.82 -53.58
CA ARG A 280 38.89 18.02 -52.59
C ARG A 280 38.66 17.23 -51.29
N GLY A 281 39.44 16.22 -50.92
CA GLY A 281 40.85 15.92 -51.21
C GLY A 281 41.67 16.17 -49.95
N GLY A 282 42.37 15.16 -49.43
CA GLY A 282 43.28 15.31 -48.29
C GLY A 282 43.58 13.99 -47.59
N GLU A 283 44.71 13.39 -47.96
CA GLU A 283 45.32 12.21 -47.36
C GLU A 283 45.98 12.50 -45.99
N ALA A 284 46.23 11.38 -45.29
CA ALA A 284 47.40 11.06 -44.47
C ALA A 284 47.49 11.55 -43.01
N GLY A 285 47.72 10.56 -42.15
CA GLY A 285 48.87 10.58 -41.24
C GLY A 285 48.56 10.46 -39.76
N GLY A 286 49.23 9.51 -39.12
CA GLY A 286 49.82 9.76 -37.80
C GLY A 286 49.24 8.98 -36.62
N ASP A 287 49.95 7.90 -36.31
CA ASP A 287 50.48 7.62 -34.97
C ASP A 287 49.50 7.25 -33.85
N GLY A 288 49.51 5.95 -33.55
CA GLY A 288 49.23 5.45 -32.20
C GLY A 288 50.50 5.48 -31.37
N ASP A 289 50.34 5.79 -30.08
CA ASP A 289 51.29 5.49 -29.01
C ASP A 289 50.59 5.66 -27.65
N GLY A 290 50.90 4.76 -26.72
CA GLY A 290 50.74 4.91 -25.27
C GLY A 290 49.29 4.81 -24.73
N GLU A 291 48.99 4.22 -23.58
CA GLU A 291 49.81 3.85 -22.44
C GLU A 291 49.09 2.76 -21.63
N GLU A 292 49.88 1.77 -21.26
CA GLU A 292 49.65 0.79 -20.22
C GLU A 292 49.89 1.44 -18.84
N CYS A 293 48.99 1.26 -17.88
CA CYS A 293 49.34 1.37 -16.45
C CYS A 293 48.36 0.56 -15.58
N VAL A 294 48.71 -0.71 -15.42
CA VAL A 294 48.39 -1.51 -14.23
C VAL A 294 49.54 -1.31 -13.26
N HIS A 295 49.29 -0.95 -12.00
CA HIS A 295 49.91 -1.69 -10.89
C HIS A 295 49.23 -1.45 -9.52
N ASN A 296 48.87 -2.59 -8.95
CA ASN A 296 48.46 -2.86 -7.59
C ASN A 296 49.70 -3.19 -6.74
N ARG A 297 49.72 -2.76 -5.47
CA ARG A 297 50.39 -3.32 -4.26
C ARG A 297 50.48 -2.19 -3.23
N HIS A 298 49.78 -2.17 -2.10
CA HIS A 298 49.81 -3.07 -0.93
C HIS A 298 51.23 -3.38 -0.42
N GLY A 299 51.64 -2.54 0.54
CA GLY A 299 52.61 -2.75 1.59
C GLY A 299 52.15 -1.94 2.79
#